data_AF-A0A7K2CQ85-F1
#
_entry.id   AF-A0A7K2CQ85-F1
#
_cell.length_a   1.000
_cell.length_b   1.000
_cell.length_c   1.000
_cell.angle_alpha   90.00
_cell.angle_beta   90.00
_cell.angle_gamma   90.00
#
_symmetry.space_group_name_H-M   'P 1'
#
loop_
_entity.id
_entity.type
_entity.pdbx_description
1 polymer ?
#
loop_
_entity_poly.entity_id
_entity_poly.type
_entity_poly.pdbx_seq_one_letter_code
_entity_poly.pdbx_strand_id
1 'polypeptide(L)'
;MAGRGVPGVGDESVRVGGMRFGAVLPFASLSGSPLGTACQIIAASTIEDLGYSSNWAFGGMGRGFVLPNPLMAPTVTACGTTSVGLGTGIMQLPICNVAEVAHRLFSFEVSGPGSTRDDLQVFGDD
;
A
#
# COMPACT_ATOMS: atom_id res chain seq x y z
N MET A 1 11.11 23.81 -6.86
CA MET A 1 10.13 23.86 -5.76
C MET A 1 10.66 23.00 -4.64
N ALA A 2 11.00 23.62 -3.51
CA ALA A 2 11.71 22.98 -2.41
C ALA A 2 10.77 22.07 -1.60
N GLY A 3 11.21 20.83 -1.36
CA GLY A 3 10.51 19.85 -0.54
C GLY A 3 10.37 20.36 0.89
N ARG A 4 9.15 20.30 1.41
CA ARG A 4 8.84 20.66 2.79
C ARG A 4 9.11 19.46 3.68
N GLY A 5 10.39 19.17 3.91
CA GLY A 5 10.80 18.17 4.90
C GLY A 5 10.39 18.64 6.30
N VAL A 6 9.66 17.80 7.02
CA VAL A 6 9.40 17.99 8.45
C VAL A 6 10.74 17.82 9.18
N PRO A 7 11.21 18.81 9.96
CA PRO A 7 12.50 18.68 10.65
C PRO A 7 12.40 17.59 11.71
N GLY A 8 13.14 16.49 11.52
CA GLY A 8 13.27 15.40 12.49
C GLY A 8 13.02 13.99 11.94
N VAL A 9 12.51 13.85 10.71
CA VAL A 9 12.37 12.52 10.07
C VAL A 9 13.54 12.32 9.11
N GLY A 10 14.57 11.64 9.60
CA GLY A 10 15.63 11.11 8.74
C GLY A 10 15.09 9.96 7.88
N ASP A 11 15.89 9.54 6.92
CA ASP A 11 15.71 8.37 6.03
C ASP A 11 15.62 7.01 6.78
N GLU A 12 15.31 7.05 8.07
CA GLU A 12 15.14 5.89 8.94
C GLU A 12 13.66 5.55 9.06
N SER A 13 13.27 4.45 8.43
CA SER A 13 11.97 3.82 8.68
C SER A 13 11.77 3.58 10.18
N VAL A 14 10.57 3.84 10.71
CA VAL A 14 10.15 3.56 12.09
C VAL A 14 10.45 2.10 12.40
N ARG A 15 11.40 1.90 13.33
CA ARG A 15 11.84 0.59 13.79
C ARG A 15 11.85 0.52 15.32
N VAL A 16 11.35 -0.58 15.86
CA VAL A 16 11.45 -0.91 17.30
C VAL A 16 12.05 -2.29 17.43
N GLY A 17 13.28 -2.40 17.96
CA GLY A 17 13.97 -3.68 18.11
C GLY A 17 14.20 -4.46 16.80
N GLY A 18 14.27 -3.78 15.66
CA GLY A 18 14.34 -4.39 14.32
C GLY A 18 12.98 -4.64 13.64
N MET A 19 11.87 -4.43 14.35
CA MET A 19 10.52 -4.55 13.82
C MET A 19 10.15 -3.36 12.93
N ARG A 20 9.58 -3.62 11.76
CA ARG A 20 9.09 -2.60 10.82
C ARG A 20 7.59 -2.37 10.98
N PHE A 21 7.15 -1.12 10.89
CA PHE A 21 5.72 -0.77 10.95
C PHE A 21 5.17 -0.48 9.56
N GLY A 22 4.00 -1.05 9.28
CA GLY A 22 3.18 -0.70 8.12
C GLY A 22 1.88 -0.02 8.54
N ALA A 23 1.28 0.76 7.65
CA ALA A 23 -0.01 1.40 7.87
C ALA A 23 -1.02 1.03 6.78
N VAL A 24 -2.29 1.02 7.17
CA VAL A 24 -3.40 0.79 6.25
C VAL A 24 -3.78 2.10 5.57
N LEU A 25 -3.90 2.07 4.25
CA LEU A 25 -4.38 3.22 3.50
C LEU A 25 -5.84 3.52 3.86
N PRO A 26 -6.17 4.77 4.20
CA PRO A 26 -7.55 5.15 4.43
C PRO A 26 -8.32 5.06 3.11
N PHE A 27 -9.47 4.40 3.13
CA PHE A 27 -10.34 4.24 1.96
C PHE A 27 -11.66 5.02 2.09
N ALA A 28 -12.00 5.46 3.30
CA ALA A 28 -13.17 6.28 3.59
C ALA A 28 -12.85 7.36 4.63
N SER A 29 -13.61 8.44 4.62
CA SER A 29 -13.61 9.46 5.67
C SER A 29 -14.18 8.88 6.97
N LEU A 30 -14.00 9.62 8.06
CA LEU A 30 -14.64 9.30 9.35
C LEU A 30 -16.18 9.23 9.26
N SER A 31 -16.78 9.92 8.29
CA SER A 31 -18.23 9.87 8.03
C SER A 31 -18.64 8.70 7.12
N GLY A 32 -17.70 7.84 6.71
CA GLY A 32 -17.94 6.69 5.84
C GLY A 32 -17.96 7.01 4.34
N SER A 33 -17.70 8.25 3.94
CA SER A 33 -17.67 8.63 2.52
C SER A 33 -16.39 8.13 1.86
N PRO A 34 -16.43 7.53 0.65
CA PRO A 34 -15.22 7.08 -0.04
C PRO A 34 -14.21 8.22 -0.22
N LEU A 35 -12.92 7.94 -0.03
CA LEU A 35 -11.86 8.89 -0.32
C LEU A 35 -11.54 8.89 -1.82
N GLY A 36 -11.34 10.09 -2.37
CA GLY A 36 -10.86 10.26 -3.73
C GLY A 36 -9.36 9.97 -3.87
N THR A 37 -8.92 9.73 -5.09
CA THR A 37 -7.52 9.45 -5.48
C THR A 37 -6.51 10.43 -4.88
N ALA A 38 -6.79 11.74 -4.94
CA ALA A 38 -5.88 12.76 -4.40
C ALA A 38 -5.68 12.62 -2.88
N CYS A 39 -6.73 12.31 -2.14
CA CYS A 39 -6.63 12.07 -0.69
C CYS A 39 -5.82 10.80 -0.38
N GLN A 40 -5.92 9.76 -1.22
CA GLN A 40 -5.12 8.54 -1.07
C GLN A 40 -3.63 8.80 -1.30
N ILE A 41 -3.29 9.57 -2.34
CA ILE A 41 -1.91 9.98 -2.64
C ILE A 41 -1.32 10.79 -1.47
N ILE A 42 -2.07 11.78 -0.96
CA ILE A 42 -1.64 12.59 0.20
C ILE A 42 -1.47 11.74 1.46
N ALA A 43 -2.39 10.81 1.71
CA ALA A 43 -2.28 9.91 2.85
C ALA A 43 -1.04 9.02 2.74
N ALA A 44 -0.76 8.47 1.56
CA ALA A 44 0.40 7.62 1.32
C ALA A 44 1.72 8.36 1.50
N SER A 45 1.84 9.58 0.96
CA SER A 45 3.02 10.41 1.15
C SER A 45 3.20 10.79 2.62
N THR A 46 2.10 11.10 3.33
CA THR A 46 2.15 11.40 4.77
C THR A 46 2.61 10.20 5.58
N ILE A 47 2.19 8.99 5.23
CA ILE A 47 2.64 7.76 5.90
C ILE A 47 4.13 7.52 5.66
N GLU A 48 4.61 7.74 4.43
CA GLU A 48 6.04 7.68 4.10
C GLU A 48 6.85 8.73 4.87
N ASP A 49 6.38 9.98 4.90
CA ASP A 49 6.98 11.09 5.65
C ASP A 49 6.99 10.86 7.17
N LEU A 50 6.15 9.96 7.68
CA LEU A 50 6.15 9.53 9.08
C LEU A 50 7.11 8.36 9.34
N GLY A 51 7.78 7.86 8.30
CA GLY A 51 8.77 6.80 8.37
C GLY A 51 8.19 5.38 8.35
N TYR A 52 6.92 5.17 8.03
CA TYR A 52 6.42 3.79 7.92
C TYR A 52 7.12 3.04 6.80
N SER A 53 7.33 1.73 7.00
CA SER A 53 8.03 0.87 6.03
C SER A 53 7.11 0.36 4.92
N SER A 54 5.80 0.29 5.15
CA SER A 54 4.85 -0.18 4.15
C SER A 54 3.45 0.42 4.24
N ASN A 55 2.78 0.53 3.08
CA ASN A 55 1.40 0.96 2.90
C ASN A 55 0.55 -0.20 2.39
N TRP A 56 -0.61 -0.43 3.02
CA TRP A 56 -1.47 -1.58 2.74
C TRP A 56 -2.86 -1.17 2.30
N ALA A 57 -3.33 -1.71 1.18
CA ALA A 57 -4.73 -1.69 0.81
C ALA A 57 -5.36 -3.08 0.94
N PHE A 58 -6.63 -3.14 1.35
CA PHE A 58 -7.32 -4.40 1.54
C PHE A 58 -8.43 -4.55 0.52
N GLY A 59 -8.40 -5.65 -0.22
CA GLY A 59 -9.57 -6.11 -0.97
C GLY A 59 -10.67 -6.50 0.01
N GLY A 60 -11.91 -6.13 -0.32
CA GLY A 60 -13.06 -6.51 0.46
C GLY A 60 -14.33 -6.36 -0.35
N MET A 61 -14.96 -7.48 -0.67
CA MET A 61 -16.35 -7.54 -1.09
C MET A 61 -17.17 -8.21 0.01
N GLY A 62 -18.34 -7.65 0.32
CA GLY A 62 -19.24 -8.18 1.36
C GLY A 62 -18.89 -7.81 2.81
N ARG A 63 -18.06 -6.77 3.03
CA ARG A 63 -17.67 -6.28 4.37
C ARG A 63 -18.17 -4.86 4.68
N GLY A 64 -19.29 -4.46 4.08
CA GLY A 64 -19.85 -3.11 4.23
C GLY A 64 -19.23 -2.04 3.31
N PHE A 65 -18.20 -2.41 2.55
CA PHE A 65 -17.60 -1.62 1.46
C PHE A 65 -17.24 -2.56 0.30
N VAL A 66 -17.03 -1.99 -0.89
CA VAL A 66 -16.58 -2.71 -2.08
C VAL A 66 -15.29 -2.04 -2.57
N LEU A 67 -14.18 -2.76 -2.44
CA LEU A 67 -12.93 -2.44 -3.12
C LEU A 67 -12.72 -3.51 -4.22
N PRO A 68 -13.16 -3.24 -5.46
CA PRO A 68 -13.27 -4.27 -6.50
C PRO A 68 -11.91 -4.70 -7.07
N ASN A 69 -10.87 -3.89 -6.87
CA ASN A 69 -9.50 -4.26 -7.22
C ASN A 69 -8.56 -3.93 -6.04
N PRO A 70 -8.06 -4.93 -5.30
CA PRO A 70 -7.14 -4.71 -4.18
C PRO A 70 -5.82 -4.02 -4.58
N LEU A 71 -5.46 -4.06 -5.87
CA LEU A 71 -4.22 -3.50 -6.41
C LEU A 71 -4.37 -2.06 -6.92
N MET A 72 -5.60 -1.56 -7.08
CA MET A 72 -5.82 -0.21 -7.63
C MET A 72 -5.37 0.88 -6.64
N ALA A 73 -5.75 0.78 -5.37
CA ALA A 73 -5.33 1.77 -4.36
C ALA A 73 -3.80 1.80 -4.16
N PRO A 74 -3.08 0.65 -4.01
CA PRO A 74 -1.62 0.64 -3.96
C PRO A 74 -0.96 1.26 -5.20
N THR A 75 -1.48 0.95 -6.40
CA THR A 75 -0.96 1.51 -7.67
C THR A 75 -1.11 3.04 -7.71
N VAL A 76 -2.26 3.56 -7.28
CA VAL A 76 -2.50 5.02 -7.20
C VAL A 76 -1.54 5.67 -6.21
N THR A 77 -1.33 5.03 -5.06
CA THR A 77 -0.47 5.60 -4.02
C THR A 77 1.01 5.61 -4.39
N ALA A 78 1.43 4.72 -5.29
CA ALA A 78 2.78 4.75 -5.87
C ALA A 78 3.12 6.10 -6.51
N CYS A 79 2.12 6.85 -7.01
CA CYS A 79 2.34 8.18 -7.58
C CYS A 79 2.73 9.25 -6.53
N GLY A 80 2.51 8.99 -5.24
CA GLY A 80 2.80 9.92 -4.15
C GLY A 80 3.97 9.50 -3.27
N THR A 81 4.60 8.36 -3.57
CA THR A 81 5.60 7.73 -2.69
C THR A 81 6.85 7.34 -3.45
N THR A 82 7.99 7.27 -2.76
CA THR A 82 9.30 7.01 -3.41
C THR A 82 9.99 5.73 -2.92
N SER A 83 9.84 5.37 -1.65
CA SER A 83 10.59 4.30 -0.99
C SER A 83 9.75 3.39 -0.09
N VAL A 84 8.57 3.82 0.37
CA VAL A 84 7.68 2.97 1.20
C VAL A 84 7.17 1.77 0.40
N GLY A 85 7.21 0.57 1.01
CA GLY A 85 6.75 -0.65 0.37
C GLY A 85 5.23 -0.65 0.18
N LEU A 86 4.75 -0.97 -1.02
CA LEU A 86 3.31 -0.95 -1.32
C LEU A 86 2.76 -2.39 -1.34
N GLY A 87 1.64 -2.63 -0.68
CA GLY A 87 1.12 -3.98 -0.50
C GLY A 87 -0.39 -4.07 -0.53
N THR A 88 -0.88 -5.30 -0.72
CA THR A 88 -2.27 -5.66 -0.47
C THR A 88 -2.37 -6.80 0.53
N GLY A 89 -3.23 -6.64 1.54
CA GLY A 89 -3.28 -7.59 2.66
C GLY A 89 -4.29 -8.73 2.50
N ILE A 90 -5.31 -8.58 1.64
CA ILE A 90 -6.31 -9.63 1.40
C ILE A 90 -6.68 -9.64 -0.08
N MET A 91 -6.46 -10.80 -0.71
CA MET A 91 -6.93 -11.11 -2.05
C MET A 91 -7.80 -12.36 -1.98
N GLN A 92 -9.09 -12.21 -2.28
CA GLN A 92 -10.03 -13.32 -2.26
C GLN A 92 -9.89 -14.12 -3.56
N LEU A 93 -9.08 -15.19 -3.54
CA LEU A 93 -8.78 -15.99 -4.72
C LEU A 93 -9.97 -16.75 -5.35
N PRO A 94 -10.93 -17.33 -4.58
CA PRO A 94 -12.01 -18.10 -5.19
C PRO A 94 -12.98 -17.27 -6.05
N ILE A 95 -12.94 -15.95 -5.89
CA ILE A 95 -13.85 -15.01 -6.56
C ILE A 95 -13.17 -14.23 -7.69
N CYS A 96 -11.89 -14.48 -7.95
CA CYS A 96 -11.12 -13.82 -9.00
C CYS A 96 -10.60 -14.85 -10.01
N ASN A 97 -10.42 -14.43 -11.26
CA ASN A 97 -9.67 -15.22 -12.23
C ASN A 97 -8.17 -15.18 -11.87
N VAL A 98 -7.59 -16.33 -11.53
CA VAL A 98 -6.20 -16.44 -11.05
C VAL A 98 -5.19 -15.93 -12.08
N ALA A 99 -5.42 -16.18 -13.38
CA ALA A 99 -4.53 -15.69 -14.44
C ALA A 99 -4.56 -14.15 -14.53
N GLU A 100 -5.73 -13.55 -14.34
CA GLU A 100 -5.90 -12.10 -14.32
C GLU A 100 -5.24 -11.48 -13.08
N VAL A 101 -5.35 -12.12 -11.93
CA VAL A 101 -4.68 -11.70 -10.69
C VAL A 101 -3.17 -11.72 -10.85
N ALA A 102 -2.61 -12.81 -11.38
CA ALA A 102 -1.18 -12.93 -11.62
C ALA A 102 -0.65 -11.82 -12.55
N HIS A 103 -1.39 -11.54 -13.63
CA HIS A 103 -1.02 -10.48 -14.57
C HIS A 103 -1.05 -9.09 -13.92
N ARG A 104 -2.06 -8.79 -13.10
CA ARG A 104 -2.17 -7.51 -12.39
C ARG A 104 -1.10 -7.34 -11.31
N LEU A 105 -0.75 -8.42 -10.60
CA LEU A 105 0.36 -8.43 -9.64
C LEU A 105 1.69 -8.12 -10.32
N PHE A 106 1.98 -8.79 -11.45
CA PHE A 106 3.19 -8.53 -12.22
C PHE A 106 3.26 -7.07 -12.70
N SER A 107 2.14 -6.53 -13.17
CA SER A 107 2.05 -5.12 -13.59
C SER A 107 2.26 -4.15 -12.41
N PHE A 108 1.78 -4.52 -11.23
CA PHE A 108 1.93 -3.73 -10.01
C PHE A 108 3.38 -3.67 -9.52
N GLU A 109 4.16 -4.74 -9.64
CA GLU A 109 5.60 -4.72 -9.26
C GLU A 109 6.40 -3.65 -10.00
N VAL A 110 6.01 -3.31 -11.22
CA VAL A 110 6.68 -2.26 -12.02
C VAL A 110 6.35 -0.86 -11.48
N SER A 111 5.29 -0.70 -10.69
CA SER A 111 4.82 0.62 -10.23
C SER A 111 5.60 1.18 -9.03
N GLY A 112 6.34 0.36 -8.28
CA GLY A 112 7.11 0.80 -7.12
C GLY A 112 7.62 -0.37 -6.26
N PRO A 113 8.39 -0.08 -5.20
CA PRO A 113 8.82 -1.11 -4.25
C PRO A 113 7.61 -1.77 -3.60
N GLY A 114 7.55 -3.11 -3.62
CA GLY A 114 6.37 -3.88 -3.22
C GLY A 114 6.58 -4.61 -1.91
N SER A 115 5.80 -4.27 -0.87
CA SER A 115 5.75 -5.08 0.35
C SER A 115 5.20 -6.49 0.07
N THR A 116 4.26 -6.62 -0.88
CA THR A 116 3.77 -7.93 -1.34
C THR A 116 4.88 -8.79 -1.94
N ARG A 117 5.89 -8.18 -2.57
CA ARG A 117 7.03 -8.89 -3.15
C ARG A 117 7.93 -9.44 -2.05
N ASP A 118 8.21 -8.63 -1.03
CA ASP A 118 8.99 -9.06 0.14
C ASP A 118 8.29 -10.23 0.86
N ASP A 119 6.97 -10.19 1.01
CA ASP A 119 6.19 -11.29 1.59
C ASP A 119 6.25 -12.57 0.75
N LEU A 120 6.25 -12.44 -0.59
CA LEU A 120 6.29 -13.61 -1.48
C LEU A 120 7.67 -14.29 -1.44
N GLN A 121 8.74 -13.52 -1.27
CA GLN A 121 10.10 -14.06 -1.12
C GLN A 121 10.24 -14.95 0.12
N VAL A 122 9.51 -14.68 1.20
CA VAL A 122 9.48 -15.54 2.40
C VAL A 122 9.05 -16.98 2.09
N PHE A 123 8.29 -17.21 1.01
CA PHE A 123 7.83 -18.53 0.59
C PHE A 123 8.69 -19.19 -0.50
N GLY A 124 9.73 -18.50 -1.00
CA GLY A 124 10.53 -18.94 -2.15
C GLY A 124 11.93 -19.47 -1.84
N ASP A 125 12.36 -19.40 -0.58
CA ASP A 125 13.73 -19.74 -0.15
C ASP A 125 13.88 -21.18 0.41
N ASP A 126 12.97 -22.10 0.05
CA ASP A 126 13.03 -23.54 0.39
C ASP A 126 13.71 -24.39 -0.71
#